data_AF-A0A671U2V8-F1
#
_entry.id   AF-A0A671U2V8-F1
#
_cell.length_a   1.000
_cell.length_b   1.000
_cell.length_c   1.000
_cell.angle_alpha   90.00
_cell.angle_beta   90.00
_cell.angle_gamma   90.00
#
_symmetry.space_group_name_H-M   'P 1'
#
loop_
_entity.id
_entity.type
_entity.pdbx_description
1 polymer ?
#
loop_
_entity_poly.entity_id
_entity_poly.type
_entity_poly.pdbx_seq_one_letter_code
_entity_poly.pdbx_strand_id
1 'polypeptide(L)'
;MSTLSFESLCLKDEDCPSPTRPQGVEDEFDTDLESDEESNQETSISELYLQACKLVGVVPVSCFIRNLGSPAMTLSHHGLGPLGCKALAIALVSDMHINTLELADNHIQAEGAKYLMEMLRANFTIQHLVCCTGNMPLEGTRNGFTDEDAKYFADALSTNSRIKEMDLSHNEFCGKGGAHLGQLLANNEGLEVLDLSWNHIRMKGAVAFCAGLKVNMMLKHLDLSWNGFGNEGALAMGEALKFNNTLVHLNLNNNRLTNEGVGMLCRGLEFNDTLRVLLLAYNSLTVEGALALVNVVKNTHRCALEEINICNVLVNENFVHLLEVTCQEHPSLDVQYGGVGGFIAKKPPKRVDPMKVIQDYLDQRKLRLWDFFRNIDKDGTMRVPVADFRKAVQQSSIPLDRYQIEELIQRLDRDRTGMVDYR
;
A
#
# COMPACT_ATOMS: atom_id res chain seq x y z
N MET A 1 5.21 -33.32 -5.11
CA MET A 1 6.20 -32.80 -4.14
C MET A 1 7.59 -33.09 -4.69
N SER A 2 8.23 -32.07 -5.24
CA SER A 2 9.67 -32.03 -5.46
C SER A 2 10.11 -30.76 -4.74
N THR A 3 10.74 -30.92 -3.58
CA THR A 3 11.36 -29.81 -2.86
C THR A 3 12.49 -29.30 -3.73
N LEU A 4 12.40 -28.04 -4.19
CA LEU A 4 13.55 -27.33 -4.76
C LEU A 4 14.61 -27.27 -3.64
N SER A 5 15.60 -28.16 -3.69
CA SER A 5 16.71 -28.20 -2.76
C SER A 5 17.70 -27.07 -3.07
N PHE A 6 18.53 -26.70 -2.09
CA PHE A 6 19.70 -25.83 -2.23
C PHE A 6 20.50 -26.10 -3.53
N GLU A 7 20.62 -27.37 -3.92
CA GLU A 7 21.30 -27.81 -5.15
C GLU A 7 20.62 -27.35 -6.44
N SER A 8 19.28 -27.23 -6.45
CA SER A 8 18.51 -26.80 -7.63
C SER A 8 18.71 -25.32 -7.97
N LEU A 9 19.13 -24.49 -7.01
CA LEU A 9 19.49 -23.07 -7.22
C LEU A 9 20.98 -22.90 -7.57
N CYS A 10 21.82 -23.87 -7.21
CA CYS A 10 23.26 -23.88 -7.49
C CYS A 10 23.61 -24.41 -8.89
N LEU A 11 22.78 -25.28 -9.49
CA LEU A 11 23.11 -26.01 -10.72
C LEU A 11 22.23 -25.63 -11.92
N LYS A 12 22.38 -24.42 -12.46
CA LYS A 12 21.99 -24.08 -13.85
C LYS A 12 22.83 -22.91 -14.39
N ASP A 13 24.12 -23.15 -14.61
CA ASP A 13 24.98 -22.30 -15.45
C ASP A 13 25.81 -23.21 -16.37
N GLU A 14 25.16 -23.90 -17.30
CA GLU A 14 25.81 -24.56 -18.44
C GLU A 14 26.09 -23.49 -19.50
N ASP A 15 27.14 -22.70 -19.31
CA ASP A 15 27.87 -22.00 -20.39
C ASP A 15 29.10 -21.28 -19.80
N CYS A 16 30.17 -22.03 -19.51
CA CYS A 16 31.50 -21.44 -19.46
C CYS A 16 32.56 -22.49 -19.87
N PRO A 17 33.44 -22.19 -20.84
CA PRO A 17 34.31 -23.20 -21.45
C PRO A 17 35.43 -23.60 -20.48
N SER A 18 35.64 -24.91 -20.37
CA SER A 18 36.67 -25.51 -19.53
C SER A 18 38.09 -25.14 -20.00
N PRO A 19 39.04 -24.82 -19.10
CA PRO A 19 40.43 -24.70 -19.47
C PRO A 19 41.07 -26.09 -19.60
N THR A 20 41.70 -26.30 -20.74
CA THR A 20 42.50 -27.46 -21.12
C THR A 20 43.59 -27.78 -20.07
N ARG A 21 43.58 -29.00 -19.52
CA ARG A 21 44.71 -29.55 -18.75
C ARG A 21 45.80 -30.07 -19.70
N PRO A 22 47.10 -29.84 -19.43
CA PRO A 22 48.17 -30.65 -20.01
C PRO A 22 48.31 -31.97 -19.25
N GLN A 23 48.58 -33.04 -19.99
CA GLN A 23 48.93 -34.36 -19.49
C GLN A 23 50.33 -34.36 -18.86
N GLY A 24 50.50 -35.11 -17.75
CA GLY A 24 51.82 -35.59 -17.36
C GLY A 24 52.00 -35.92 -15.88
N VAL A 25 52.44 -37.16 -15.67
CA VAL A 25 53.17 -37.74 -14.51
C VAL A 25 52.31 -38.39 -13.42
N GLU A 26 52.44 -39.72 -13.39
CA GLU A 26 52.06 -40.67 -12.35
C GLU A 26 52.87 -40.41 -11.07
N ASP A 27 52.24 -40.54 -9.91
CA ASP A 27 52.90 -40.99 -8.68
C ASP A 27 51.87 -41.73 -7.82
N GLU A 28 52.08 -43.03 -7.67
CA GLU A 28 51.49 -43.88 -6.63
C GLU A 28 51.96 -43.39 -5.26
N PHE A 29 51.08 -43.22 -4.27
CA PHE A 29 51.33 -43.66 -2.90
C PHE A 29 50.01 -43.84 -2.12
N ASP A 30 50.09 -44.83 -1.26
CA ASP A 30 49.07 -45.56 -0.49
C ASP A 30 48.67 -44.81 0.81
N THR A 31 47.57 -45.24 1.42
CA THR A 31 47.15 -45.04 2.84
C THR A 31 46.91 -43.61 3.37
N ASP A 32 45.64 -43.23 3.57
CA ASP A 32 44.92 -43.46 4.83
C ASP A 32 43.43 -43.07 4.70
N LEU A 33 42.54 -44.04 4.92
CA LEU A 33 41.10 -43.85 5.09
C LEU A 33 40.85 -43.28 6.50
N GLU A 34 41.08 -41.98 6.69
CA GLU A 34 40.39 -41.28 7.76
C GLU A 34 38.94 -41.08 7.31
N SER A 35 38.04 -41.84 7.93
CA SER A 35 36.62 -41.56 7.89
C SER A 35 36.41 -40.18 8.50
N ASP A 36 36.35 -39.15 7.65
CA ASP A 36 35.75 -37.89 8.00
C ASP A 36 34.31 -38.20 8.43
N GLU A 37 34.12 -38.36 9.74
CA GLU A 37 32.83 -38.14 10.36
C GLU A 37 32.46 -36.70 10.00
N GLU A 38 31.71 -36.53 8.90
CA GLU A 38 31.00 -35.31 8.59
C GLU A 38 30.16 -35.00 9.83
N SER A 39 30.70 -34.14 10.68
CA SER A 39 29.95 -33.52 11.75
C SER A 39 28.81 -32.81 11.06
N ASN A 40 27.60 -33.36 11.19
CA ASN A 40 26.32 -32.76 10.82
C ASN A 40 26.09 -31.50 11.69
N GLN A 41 27.01 -30.53 11.62
CA GLN A 41 26.76 -29.17 12.08
C GLN A 41 25.81 -28.58 11.06
N GLU A 42 24.54 -28.39 11.45
CA GLU A 42 23.59 -27.59 10.68
C GLU A 42 24.27 -26.25 10.36
N THR A 43 24.65 -26.07 9.10
CA THR A 43 25.29 -24.86 8.62
C THR A 43 24.40 -23.67 8.97
N SER A 44 24.92 -22.72 9.74
CA SER A 44 24.14 -21.56 10.15
C SER A 44 23.73 -20.74 8.91
N ILE A 45 22.60 -20.02 8.99
CA ILE A 45 22.13 -19.15 7.88
C ILE A 45 23.21 -18.12 7.51
N SER A 46 23.97 -17.63 8.49
CA SER A 46 25.13 -16.76 8.26
C SER A 46 26.21 -17.43 7.41
N GLU A 47 26.56 -18.68 7.71
CA GLU A 47 27.56 -19.43 6.95
C GLU A 47 27.05 -19.75 5.54
N LEU A 48 25.78 -20.16 5.40
CA LEU A 48 25.14 -20.37 4.11
C LEU A 48 25.17 -19.11 3.25
N TYR A 49 24.85 -17.94 3.82
CA TYR A 49 24.90 -16.67 3.11
C TYR A 49 26.33 -16.30 2.69
N LEU A 50 27.31 -16.46 3.58
CA LEU A 50 28.72 -16.18 3.27
C LEU A 50 29.26 -17.12 2.18
N GLN A 51 28.91 -18.41 2.24
CA GLN A 51 29.26 -19.39 1.20
C GLN A 51 28.59 -19.04 -0.14
N ALA A 52 27.31 -18.68 -0.12
CA ALA A 52 26.59 -18.27 -1.32
C ALA A 52 27.19 -17.00 -1.94
N CYS A 53 27.55 -16.00 -1.12
CA CYS A 53 28.23 -14.80 -1.59
C CYS A 53 29.58 -15.12 -2.25
N LYS A 54 30.36 -16.03 -1.64
CA LYS A 54 31.64 -16.49 -2.20
C LYS A 54 31.43 -17.24 -3.52
N LEU A 55 30.40 -18.08 -3.61
CA LEU A 55 30.06 -18.86 -4.81
C LEU A 55 29.69 -17.96 -5.99
N VAL A 56 28.87 -16.94 -5.75
CA VAL A 56 28.38 -16.03 -6.80
C VAL A 56 29.29 -14.81 -7.02
N GLY A 57 30.38 -14.69 -6.26
CA GLY A 57 31.38 -13.63 -6.42
C GLY A 57 30.94 -12.23 -5.98
N VAL A 58 30.10 -12.11 -4.94
CA VAL A 58 29.61 -10.82 -4.43
C VAL A 58 30.11 -10.54 -3.01
N VAL A 59 30.17 -9.26 -2.65
CA VAL A 59 30.52 -8.84 -1.29
C VAL A 59 29.31 -9.02 -0.37
N PRO A 60 29.43 -9.77 0.75
CA PRO A 60 28.31 -9.97 1.67
C PRO A 60 27.83 -8.65 2.29
N VAL A 61 26.51 -8.50 2.39
CA VAL A 61 25.91 -7.37 3.10
C VAL A 61 25.94 -7.64 4.61
N SER A 62 26.82 -6.95 5.32
CA SER A 62 26.98 -7.11 6.78
C SER A 62 25.70 -6.85 7.57
N CYS A 63 24.81 -5.98 7.06
CA CYS A 63 23.50 -5.71 7.66
C CYS A 63 22.64 -6.97 7.74
N PHE A 64 22.69 -7.85 6.72
CA PHE A 64 21.95 -9.11 6.72
C PHE A 64 22.40 -10.00 7.88
N ILE A 65 23.71 -10.23 7.99
CA ILE A 65 24.29 -11.10 9.03
C ILE A 65 24.00 -10.57 10.43
N ARG A 66 24.14 -9.25 10.64
CA ARG A 66 23.93 -8.63 11.96
C ARG A 66 22.48 -8.72 12.44
N ASN A 67 21.52 -8.81 11.53
CA ASN A 67 20.10 -8.83 11.84
C ASN A 67 19.46 -10.22 11.66
N LEU A 68 20.26 -11.29 11.49
CA LEU A 68 19.74 -12.65 11.49
C LEU A 68 19.03 -12.95 12.82
N GLY A 69 17.84 -13.54 12.75
CA GLY A 69 16.96 -13.78 13.89
C GLY A 69 15.98 -12.64 14.19
N SER A 70 16.12 -11.47 13.55
CA SER A 70 15.09 -10.43 13.56
C SER A 70 13.91 -10.84 12.66
N PRO A 71 12.65 -10.57 13.06
CA PRO A 71 11.49 -10.80 12.19
C PRO A 71 11.47 -9.86 10.97
N ALA A 72 12.11 -8.70 11.07
CA ALA A 72 12.19 -7.72 9.98
C ALA A 72 13.63 -7.55 9.51
N MET A 73 13.83 -7.67 8.20
CA MET A 73 15.10 -7.54 7.51
C MET A 73 15.02 -6.41 6.47
N THR A 74 15.61 -5.26 6.80
CA THR A 74 15.70 -4.10 5.89
C THR A 74 17.08 -4.00 5.27
N LEU A 75 17.13 -4.16 3.94
CA LEU A 75 18.34 -4.11 3.13
C LEU A 75 18.25 -3.05 2.03
N SER A 76 17.49 -1.98 2.23
CA SER A 76 17.32 -0.92 1.23
C SER A 76 18.66 -0.21 0.91
N HIS A 77 18.88 0.15 -0.35
CA HIS A 77 20.07 0.88 -0.81
C HIS A 77 21.43 0.18 -0.61
N HIS A 78 21.48 -1.16 -0.61
CA HIS A 78 22.74 -1.92 -0.47
C HIS A 78 23.38 -2.34 -1.80
N GLY A 79 22.73 -2.03 -2.94
CA GLY A 79 23.27 -2.35 -4.27
C GLY A 79 23.45 -3.85 -4.49
N LEU A 80 22.54 -4.68 -3.98
CA LEU A 80 22.63 -6.14 -4.05
C LEU A 80 22.83 -6.66 -5.47
N GLY A 81 22.15 -6.06 -6.45
CA GLY A 81 22.13 -6.56 -7.81
C GLY A 81 21.51 -7.97 -7.94
N PRO A 82 21.50 -8.54 -9.14
CA PRO A 82 20.99 -9.88 -9.38
C PRO A 82 21.68 -10.97 -8.54
N LEU A 83 23.01 -10.94 -8.48
CA LEU A 83 23.81 -11.97 -7.81
C LEU A 83 23.77 -11.85 -6.28
N GLY A 84 23.69 -10.63 -5.73
CA GLY A 84 23.43 -10.45 -4.30
C GLY A 84 22.05 -10.97 -3.91
N CYS A 85 21.05 -10.83 -4.78
CA CYS A 85 19.75 -11.44 -4.60
C CYS A 85 19.80 -12.97 -4.70
N LYS A 86 20.61 -13.54 -5.60
CA LYS A 86 20.88 -15.00 -5.65
C LYS A 86 21.43 -15.50 -4.31
N ALA A 87 22.43 -14.80 -3.76
CA ALA A 87 23.03 -15.16 -2.47
C ALA A 87 22.02 -15.08 -1.31
N LEU A 88 21.22 -14.00 -1.26
CA LEU A 88 20.17 -13.85 -0.26
C LEU A 88 19.08 -14.91 -0.40
N ALA A 89 18.64 -15.19 -1.63
CA ALA A 89 17.62 -16.20 -1.93
C ALA A 89 18.04 -17.57 -1.40
N ILE A 90 19.30 -17.97 -1.63
CA ILE A 90 19.86 -19.22 -1.13
C ILE A 90 19.78 -19.31 0.40
N ALA A 91 20.16 -18.24 1.11
CA ALA A 91 20.12 -18.22 2.56
C ALA A 91 18.69 -18.19 3.13
N LEU A 92 17.77 -17.49 2.46
CA LEU A 92 16.40 -17.28 2.92
C LEU A 92 15.44 -18.45 2.65
N VAL A 93 15.79 -19.39 1.76
CA VAL A 93 14.96 -20.59 1.49
C VAL A 93 14.66 -21.35 2.79
N SER A 94 15.66 -21.46 3.68
CA SER A 94 15.57 -22.20 4.94
C SER A 94 15.38 -21.29 6.16
N ASP A 95 15.26 -19.97 5.98
CA ASP A 95 15.07 -19.07 7.10
C ASP A 95 13.67 -19.18 7.69
N MET A 96 13.62 -19.32 9.00
CA MET A 96 12.39 -19.51 9.77
C MET A 96 12.00 -18.30 10.64
N HIS A 97 12.70 -17.18 10.54
CA HIS A 97 12.54 -16.05 11.45
C HIS A 97 11.96 -14.81 10.76
N ILE A 98 12.44 -14.50 9.55
CA ILE A 98 12.12 -13.28 8.83
C ILE A 98 10.71 -13.38 8.26
N ASN A 99 9.84 -12.47 8.69
CA ASN A 99 8.48 -12.30 8.17
C ASN A 99 8.35 -11.07 7.25
N THR A 100 9.24 -10.09 7.40
CA THR A 100 9.25 -8.84 6.63
C THR A 100 10.60 -8.67 5.97
N LEU A 101 10.59 -8.60 4.64
CA LEU A 101 11.79 -8.44 3.82
C LEU A 101 11.68 -7.17 2.97
N GLU A 102 12.56 -6.20 3.21
CA GLU A 102 12.60 -4.95 2.47
C GLU A 102 13.89 -4.88 1.64
N LEU A 103 13.72 -4.88 0.32
CA LEU A 103 14.80 -4.93 -0.68
C LEU A 103 14.74 -3.73 -1.62
N ALA A 104 14.18 -2.62 -1.15
CA ALA A 104 14.01 -1.43 -1.97
C ALA A 104 15.34 -0.86 -2.45
N ASP A 105 15.34 -0.33 -3.67
CA ASP A 105 16.47 0.38 -4.26
C ASP A 105 17.80 -0.40 -4.28
N ASN A 106 17.77 -1.65 -4.74
CA ASN A 106 18.92 -2.57 -4.78
C ASN A 106 19.35 -2.99 -6.19
N HIS A 107 18.79 -2.38 -7.23
CA HIS A 107 19.09 -2.71 -8.62
C HIS A 107 18.95 -4.22 -8.92
N ILE A 108 17.87 -4.83 -8.41
CA ILE A 108 17.63 -6.28 -8.45
C ILE A 108 17.55 -6.82 -9.89
N GLN A 109 16.94 -6.06 -10.80
CA GLN A 109 16.67 -6.43 -12.19
C GLN A 109 15.84 -7.73 -12.34
N ALA A 110 15.60 -8.13 -13.57
CA ALA A 110 14.87 -9.34 -13.95
C ALA A 110 15.43 -10.62 -13.32
N GLU A 111 16.75 -10.78 -13.38
CA GLU A 111 17.43 -11.99 -12.93
C GLU A 111 17.39 -12.12 -11.40
N GLY A 112 17.58 -11.01 -10.66
CA GLY A 112 17.42 -11.00 -9.21
C GLY A 112 15.98 -11.26 -8.78
N ALA A 113 14.99 -10.71 -9.49
CA ALA A 113 13.57 -10.98 -9.24
C ALA A 113 13.26 -12.46 -9.36
N LYS A 114 13.77 -13.12 -10.40
CA LYS A 114 13.59 -14.56 -10.59
C LYS A 114 14.09 -15.36 -9.38
N TYR A 115 15.29 -15.09 -8.87
CA TYR A 115 15.83 -15.79 -7.70
C TYR A 115 14.99 -15.56 -6.44
N LEU A 116 14.55 -14.32 -6.20
CA LEU A 116 13.69 -14.00 -5.06
C LEU A 116 12.33 -14.68 -5.17
N MET A 117 11.71 -14.66 -6.35
CA MET A 117 10.42 -15.30 -6.60
C MET A 117 10.51 -16.82 -6.48
N GLU A 118 11.61 -17.44 -6.94
CA GLU A 118 11.86 -18.87 -6.74
C GLU A 118 12.03 -19.21 -5.25
N MET A 119 12.75 -18.38 -4.48
CA MET A 119 12.87 -18.54 -3.03
C MET A 119 11.50 -18.47 -2.35
N LEU A 120 10.66 -17.51 -2.72
CA LEU A 120 9.32 -17.36 -2.13
C LEU A 120 8.40 -18.56 -2.40
N ARG A 121 8.67 -19.40 -3.40
CA ARG A 121 7.90 -20.64 -3.59
C ARG A 121 8.18 -21.68 -2.50
N ALA A 122 9.37 -21.65 -1.92
CA ALA A 122 9.81 -22.58 -0.89
C ALA A 122 9.81 -21.96 0.52
N ASN A 123 10.01 -20.65 0.63
CA ASN A 123 9.94 -19.95 1.90
C ASN A 123 8.47 -19.79 2.34
N PHE A 124 8.20 -20.14 3.60
CA PHE A 124 6.85 -20.10 4.17
C PHE A 124 6.71 -19.09 5.32
N THR A 125 7.75 -18.31 5.60
CA THR A 125 7.82 -17.39 6.75
C THR A 125 7.60 -15.94 6.35
N ILE A 126 8.08 -15.53 5.17
CA ILE A 126 7.92 -14.17 4.66
C ILE A 126 6.44 -13.91 4.32
N GLN A 127 5.89 -12.89 4.95
CA GLN A 127 4.51 -12.42 4.77
C GLN A 127 4.46 -11.02 4.14
N HIS A 128 5.49 -10.21 4.36
CA HIS A 128 5.58 -8.84 3.87
C HIS A 128 6.82 -8.68 3.00
N LEU A 129 6.64 -8.37 1.71
CA LEU A 129 7.73 -8.08 0.78
C LEU A 129 7.63 -6.65 0.30
N VAL A 130 8.67 -5.86 0.56
CA VAL A 130 8.77 -4.47 0.12
C VAL A 130 9.90 -4.34 -0.88
N CYS A 131 9.56 -4.08 -2.14
CA CYS A 131 10.53 -3.95 -3.23
C CYS A 131 10.84 -2.50 -3.60
N CYS A 132 10.14 -1.51 -3.05
CA CYS A 132 10.35 -0.10 -3.35
C CYS A 132 10.21 0.75 -2.09
N THR A 133 10.92 1.89 -2.03
CA THR A 133 10.74 2.87 -0.94
C THR A 133 9.88 4.01 -1.44
N GLY A 134 9.05 4.54 -0.54
CA GLY A 134 8.17 5.68 -0.83
C GLY A 134 8.96 6.96 -1.10
N ASN A 135 8.56 7.64 -2.18
CA ASN A 135 9.03 8.91 -2.76
C ASN A 135 10.03 8.77 -3.91
N MET A 136 9.52 9.05 -5.13
CA MET A 136 10.24 9.37 -6.38
C MET A 136 11.70 8.89 -6.39
N PRO A 137 11.94 7.59 -6.69
CA PRO A 137 13.29 7.06 -6.72
C PRO A 137 14.13 7.86 -7.71
N LEU A 138 15.35 8.21 -7.30
CA LEU A 138 16.34 8.81 -8.19
C LEU A 138 16.51 7.89 -9.42
N GLU A 139 16.62 8.47 -10.61
CA GLU A 139 16.84 7.69 -11.83
C GLU A 139 18.06 6.78 -11.64
N GLY A 140 17.85 5.46 -11.80
CA GLY A 140 18.89 4.44 -11.63
C GLY A 140 18.94 3.74 -10.26
N THR A 141 18.18 4.16 -9.23
CA THR A 141 18.16 3.45 -7.93
C THR A 141 17.14 2.32 -7.86
N ARG A 142 16.16 2.30 -8.77
CA ARG A 142 15.04 1.35 -8.75
C ARG A 142 15.49 -0.10 -8.91
N ASN A 143 14.65 -1.01 -8.43
CA ASN A 143 14.83 -2.44 -8.69
C ASN A 143 14.63 -2.81 -10.16
N GLY A 144 13.97 -1.95 -10.94
CA GLY A 144 13.98 -2.03 -12.40
C GLY A 144 13.15 -3.18 -12.95
N PHE A 145 12.03 -3.52 -12.29
CA PHE A 145 11.14 -4.55 -12.80
C PHE A 145 10.33 -4.02 -14.00
N THR A 146 10.21 -4.85 -15.02
CA THR A 146 9.57 -4.56 -16.30
C THR A 146 8.40 -5.51 -16.55
N ASP A 147 7.63 -5.28 -17.63
CA ASP A 147 6.59 -6.18 -18.14
C ASP A 147 6.98 -7.67 -18.12
N GLU A 148 8.22 -7.99 -18.50
CA GLU A 148 8.69 -9.38 -18.62
C GLU A 148 8.93 -10.04 -17.27
N ASP A 149 9.08 -9.26 -16.21
CA ASP A 149 9.37 -9.74 -14.86
C ASP A 149 8.09 -10.09 -14.11
N ALA A 150 6.98 -9.45 -14.46
CA ALA A 150 5.66 -9.68 -13.87
C ALA A 150 5.25 -11.16 -13.90
N LYS A 151 5.70 -11.93 -14.90
CA LYS A 151 5.43 -13.37 -15.00
C LYS A 151 6.06 -14.15 -13.84
N TYR A 152 7.25 -13.76 -13.37
CA TYR A 152 7.89 -14.43 -12.24
C TYR A 152 7.10 -14.21 -10.95
N PHE A 153 6.58 -12.99 -10.74
CA PHE A 153 5.70 -12.68 -9.62
C PHE A 153 4.39 -13.48 -9.72
N ALA A 154 3.76 -13.50 -10.90
CA ALA A 154 2.53 -14.22 -11.13
C ALA A 154 2.68 -15.73 -10.88
N ASP A 155 3.74 -16.34 -11.40
CA ASP A 155 4.02 -17.76 -11.25
C ASP A 155 4.30 -18.11 -9.78
N ALA A 156 5.17 -17.35 -9.09
CA ALA A 156 5.51 -17.63 -7.70
C ALA A 156 4.31 -17.45 -6.76
N LEU A 157 3.61 -16.32 -6.87
CA LEU A 157 2.47 -16.00 -6.01
C LEU A 157 1.21 -16.80 -6.35
N SER A 158 1.09 -17.39 -7.55
CA SER A 158 -0.01 -18.35 -7.81
C SER A 158 0.05 -19.58 -6.90
N THR A 159 1.24 -19.91 -6.37
CA THR A 159 1.44 -21.06 -5.48
C THR A 159 1.73 -20.68 -4.03
N ASN A 160 2.11 -19.43 -3.79
CA ASN A 160 2.36 -18.91 -2.44
C ASN A 160 1.14 -18.13 -1.93
N SER A 161 0.51 -18.65 -0.88
CA SER A 161 -0.58 -18.00 -0.13
C SER A 161 -0.15 -17.45 1.23
N ARG A 162 1.16 -17.41 1.50
CA ARG A 162 1.75 -16.91 2.74
C ARG A 162 1.99 -15.40 2.71
N ILE A 163 2.38 -14.88 1.55
CA ILE A 163 2.54 -13.44 1.37
C ILE A 163 1.17 -12.77 1.52
N LYS A 164 1.11 -11.85 2.48
CA LYS A 164 -0.06 -11.05 2.84
C LYS A 164 0.03 -9.65 2.27
N GLU A 165 1.23 -9.09 2.23
CA GLU A 165 1.45 -7.72 1.79
C GLU A 165 2.63 -7.68 0.82
N MET A 166 2.42 -7.00 -0.31
CA MET A 166 3.46 -6.84 -1.31
C MET A 166 3.45 -5.42 -1.87
N ASP A 167 4.61 -4.76 -1.80
CA ASP A 167 4.86 -3.47 -2.44
C ASP A 167 5.72 -3.67 -3.69
N LEU A 168 5.10 -3.41 -4.84
CA LEU A 168 5.68 -3.40 -6.17
C LEU A 168 5.53 -2.03 -6.86
N SER A 169 5.36 -0.96 -6.07
CA SER A 169 5.25 0.41 -6.56
C SER A 169 6.46 0.83 -7.39
N HIS A 170 6.36 1.90 -8.17
CA HIS A 170 7.49 2.52 -8.88
C HIS A 170 8.29 1.59 -9.83
N ASN A 171 7.64 0.63 -10.49
CA ASN A 171 8.24 -0.23 -11.52
C ASN A 171 7.64 0.06 -12.92
N GLU A 172 7.97 -0.77 -13.92
CA GLU A 172 7.57 -0.58 -15.32
C GLU A 172 6.80 -1.79 -15.86
N PHE A 173 5.82 -2.32 -15.10
CA PHE A 173 5.00 -3.46 -15.55
C PHE A 173 4.03 -3.15 -16.70
N CYS A 174 3.78 -1.88 -16.99
CA CYS A 174 3.00 -1.38 -18.13
C CYS A 174 1.81 -2.26 -18.54
N GLY A 175 1.68 -2.56 -19.85
CA GLY A 175 0.51 -3.23 -20.42
C GLY A 175 0.54 -4.75 -20.25
N LYS A 176 1.67 -5.40 -20.57
CA LYS A 176 1.76 -6.86 -20.50
C LYS A 176 1.92 -7.32 -19.05
N GLY A 177 2.71 -6.62 -18.25
CA GLY A 177 2.84 -6.92 -16.83
C GLY A 177 1.51 -6.72 -16.10
N GLY A 178 0.70 -5.72 -16.47
CA GLY A 178 -0.68 -5.60 -15.99
C GLY A 178 -1.54 -6.85 -16.23
N ALA A 179 -1.36 -7.54 -17.37
CA ALA A 179 -2.05 -8.80 -17.65
C ALA A 179 -1.54 -9.97 -16.79
N HIS A 180 -0.23 -10.08 -16.60
CA HIS A 180 0.36 -11.08 -15.70
C HIS A 180 -0.06 -10.86 -14.24
N LEU A 181 -0.09 -9.60 -13.79
CA LEU A 181 -0.56 -9.23 -12.45
C LEU A 181 -2.07 -9.48 -12.29
N GLY A 182 -2.87 -9.32 -13.35
CA GLY A 182 -4.26 -9.77 -13.35
C GLY A 182 -4.40 -11.28 -13.16
N GLN A 183 -3.58 -12.07 -13.85
CA GLN A 183 -3.55 -13.53 -13.67
C GLN A 183 -3.09 -13.93 -12.26
N LEU A 184 -2.12 -13.21 -11.69
CA LEU A 184 -1.69 -13.37 -10.31
C LEU A 184 -2.87 -13.20 -9.37
N LEU A 185 -3.59 -12.08 -9.47
CA LEU A 185 -4.73 -11.80 -8.60
C LEU A 185 -5.86 -12.83 -8.76
N ALA A 186 -6.10 -13.31 -9.98
CA ALA A 186 -7.14 -14.31 -10.22
C ALA A 186 -6.90 -15.64 -9.48
N ASN A 187 -5.63 -16.00 -9.26
CA ASN A 187 -5.24 -17.31 -8.71
C ASN A 187 -4.69 -17.24 -7.28
N ASN A 188 -4.29 -16.06 -6.81
CA ASN A 188 -3.69 -15.93 -5.49
C ASN A 188 -4.77 -15.91 -4.39
N GLU A 189 -4.57 -16.79 -3.40
CA GLU A 189 -5.47 -16.98 -2.25
C GLU A 189 -4.89 -16.44 -0.92
N GLY A 190 -3.80 -15.66 -0.98
CA GLY A 190 -3.07 -15.21 0.21
C GLY A 190 -3.02 -13.71 0.43
N LEU A 191 -2.86 -12.96 -0.67
CA LEU A 191 -2.50 -11.54 -0.70
C LEU A 191 -3.69 -10.67 -0.31
N GLU A 192 -3.46 -9.80 0.68
CA GLU A 192 -4.47 -8.92 1.27
C GLU A 192 -4.17 -7.44 0.96
N VAL A 193 -2.90 -7.08 0.82
CA VAL A 193 -2.44 -5.71 0.51
C VAL A 193 -1.50 -5.74 -0.69
N LEU A 194 -1.78 -4.90 -1.69
CA LEU A 194 -0.95 -4.76 -2.89
C LEU A 194 -0.77 -3.29 -3.26
N ASP A 195 0.47 -2.84 -3.31
CA ASP A 195 0.85 -1.55 -3.89
C ASP A 195 1.44 -1.75 -5.29
N LEU A 196 0.75 -1.19 -6.29
CA LEU A 196 1.16 -1.13 -7.69
C LEU A 196 1.18 0.32 -8.20
N SER A 197 1.31 1.29 -7.30
CA SER A 197 1.38 2.69 -7.67
C SER A 197 2.56 2.94 -8.61
N TRP A 198 2.40 3.88 -9.54
CA TRP A 198 3.45 4.27 -10.49
C TRP A 198 4.02 3.09 -11.33
N ASN A 199 3.16 2.28 -11.95
CA ASN A 199 3.57 1.13 -12.78
C ASN A 199 3.18 1.23 -14.27
N HIS A 200 2.59 2.34 -14.68
CA HIS A 200 2.12 2.56 -16.05
C HIS A 200 1.11 1.50 -16.56
N ILE A 201 0.34 0.86 -15.67
CA ILE A 201 -0.68 -0.13 -16.02
C ILE A 201 -1.85 0.57 -16.72
N ARG A 202 -1.86 0.54 -18.05
CA ARG A 202 -2.77 1.33 -18.91
C ARG A 202 -3.48 0.46 -19.94
N MET A 203 -4.58 0.97 -20.50
CA MET A 203 -5.31 0.37 -21.62
C MET A 203 -5.65 -1.11 -21.32
N LYS A 204 -5.29 -2.03 -22.24
CA LYS A 204 -5.49 -3.47 -22.10
C LYS A 204 -4.89 -4.06 -20.82
N GLY A 205 -3.78 -3.51 -20.30
CA GLY A 205 -3.18 -3.96 -19.05
C GLY A 205 -4.10 -3.68 -17.85
N ALA A 206 -4.71 -2.49 -17.80
CA ALA A 206 -5.68 -2.14 -16.77
C ALA A 206 -6.94 -3.01 -16.85
N VAL A 207 -7.43 -3.28 -18.06
CA VAL A 207 -8.60 -4.15 -18.28
C VAL A 207 -8.32 -5.58 -17.81
N ALA A 208 -7.16 -6.13 -18.17
CA ALA A 208 -6.74 -7.48 -17.77
C ALA A 208 -6.53 -7.58 -16.26
N PHE A 209 -5.93 -6.56 -15.65
CA PHE A 209 -5.77 -6.47 -14.20
C PHE A 209 -7.12 -6.51 -13.48
N CYS A 210 -8.07 -5.67 -13.90
CA CYS A 210 -9.43 -5.64 -13.34
C CYS A 210 -10.19 -6.96 -13.53
N ALA A 211 -9.96 -7.69 -14.63
CA ALA A 211 -10.56 -9.00 -14.84
C ALA A 211 -10.09 -10.03 -13.78
N GLY A 212 -8.84 -9.94 -13.33
CA GLY A 212 -8.34 -10.72 -12.21
C GLY A 212 -8.92 -10.29 -10.87
N LEU A 213 -8.92 -8.99 -10.60
CA LEU A 213 -9.50 -8.42 -9.38
C LEU A 213 -10.99 -8.79 -9.21
N LYS A 214 -11.74 -8.85 -10.31
CA LYS A 214 -13.16 -9.24 -10.34
C LYS A 214 -13.44 -10.59 -9.67
N VAL A 215 -12.52 -11.55 -9.81
CA VAL A 215 -12.68 -12.92 -9.28
C VAL A 215 -11.84 -13.17 -8.04
N ASN A 216 -10.93 -12.26 -7.69
CA ASN A 216 -10.14 -12.36 -6.46
C ASN A 216 -11.04 -12.24 -5.23
N MET A 217 -10.78 -13.07 -4.22
CA MET A 217 -11.59 -13.18 -3.00
C MET A 217 -10.79 -12.87 -1.73
N MET A 218 -9.63 -12.23 -1.83
CA MET A 218 -8.69 -12.07 -0.69
C MET A 218 -8.19 -10.64 -0.53
N LEU A 219 -7.98 -9.92 -1.64
CA LEU A 219 -7.38 -8.60 -1.62
C LEU A 219 -8.34 -7.59 -0.97
N LYS A 220 -7.81 -6.86 0.01
CA LYS A 220 -8.53 -5.88 0.83
C LYS A 220 -8.06 -4.46 0.55
N HIS A 221 -6.76 -4.27 0.33
CA HIS A 221 -6.15 -2.97 0.08
C HIS A 221 -5.39 -2.99 -1.23
N LEU A 222 -5.72 -2.04 -2.10
CA LEU A 222 -5.10 -1.92 -3.41
C LEU A 222 -4.74 -0.47 -3.71
N ASP A 223 -3.45 -0.23 -3.96
CA ASP A 223 -2.96 1.04 -4.49
C ASP A 223 -2.62 0.91 -5.98
N LEU A 224 -3.35 1.66 -6.81
CA LEU A 224 -3.14 1.77 -8.25
C LEU A 224 -2.86 3.22 -8.65
N SER A 225 -2.50 4.09 -7.72
CA SER A 225 -2.26 5.49 -8.01
C SER A 225 -1.16 5.68 -9.06
N TRP A 226 -1.20 6.76 -9.82
CA TRP A 226 -0.16 7.09 -10.83
C TRP A 226 0.03 6.08 -11.98
N ASN A 227 -0.98 5.25 -12.30
CA ASN A 227 -0.88 4.32 -13.44
C ASN A 227 -1.39 4.92 -14.76
N GLY A 228 -2.33 5.85 -14.69
CA GLY A 228 -2.95 6.46 -15.87
C GLY A 228 -4.05 5.59 -16.48
N PHE A 229 -4.84 4.91 -15.65
CA PHE A 229 -5.94 4.04 -16.06
C PHE A 229 -6.89 4.63 -17.12
N GLY A 230 -7.18 5.93 -17.05
CA GLY A 230 -8.16 6.60 -17.91
C GLY A 230 -9.57 6.03 -17.78
N ASN A 231 -10.48 6.42 -18.68
CA ASN A 231 -11.89 6.01 -18.62
C ASN A 231 -12.09 4.52 -18.92
N GLU A 232 -11.26 3.93 -19.80
CA GLU A 232 -11.32 2.49 -20.11
C GLU A 232 -10.96 1.63 -18.88
N GLY A 233 -9.90 2.00 -18.15
CA GLY A 233 -9.55 1.35 -16.89
C GLY A 233 -10.62 1.56 -15.81
N ALA A 234 -11.23 2.75 -15.76
CA ALA A 234 -12.33 3.05 -14.84
C ALA A 234 -13.58 2.21 -15.11
N LEU A 235 -13.93 1.98 -16.38
CA LEU A 235 -15.00 1.06 -16.76
C LEU A 235 -14.71 -0.36 -16.28
N ALA A 236 -13.50 -0.86 -16.56
CA ALA A 236 -13.11 -2.21 -16.16
C ALA A 236 -13.08 -2.36 -14.63
N MET A 237 -12.64 -1.34 -13.90
CA MET A 237 -12.66 -1.31 -12.44
C MET A 237 -14.09 -1.29 -11.89
N GLY A 238 -15.00 -0.52 -12.50
CA GLY A 238 -16.43 -0.55 -12.14
C GLY A 238 -17.04 -1.94 -12.33
N GLU A 239 -16.75 -2.59 -13.45
CA GLU A 239 -17.17 -3.98 -13.68
C GLU A 239 -16.52 -4.97 -12.71
N ALA A 240 -15.29 -4.73 -12.25
CA ALA A 240 -14.66 -5.58 -11.24
C ALA A 240 -15.32 -5.41 -9.86
N LEU A 241 -15.51 -4.16 -9.41
CA LEU A 241 -16.13 -3.82 -8.13
C LEU A 241 -17.56 -4.33 -8.00
N LYS A 242 -18.29 -4.46 -9.12
CA LYS A 242 -19.63 -5.05 -9.14
C LYS A 242 -19.69 -6.48 -8.60
N PHE A 243 -18.61 -7.26 -8.76
CA PHE A 243 -18.56 -8.67 -8.35
C PHE A 243 -17.55 -8.93 -7.23
N ASN A 244 -16.50 -8.10 -7.11
CA ASN A 244 -15.57 -8.19 -6.01
C ASN A 244 -16.27 -7.78 -4.71
N ASN A 245 -16.14 -8.60 -3.67
CA ASN A 245 -16.77 -8.41 -2.37
C ASN A 245 -15.75 -8.49 -1.23
N THR A 246 -14.49 -8.19 -1.49
CA THR A 246 -13.42 -8.24 -0.48
C THR A 246 -12.62 -6.97 -0.39
N LEU A 247 -12.55 -6.19 -1.48
CA LEU A 247 -11.80 -4.95 -1.51
C LEU A 247 -12.48 -3.92 -0.60
N VAL A 248 -11.70 -3.36 0.32
CA VAL A 248 -12.11 -2.40 1.34
C VAL A 248 -11.52 -1.02 1.03
N HIS A 249 -10.30 -0.98 0.51
CA HIS A 249 -9.56 0.26 0.24
C HIS A 249 -9.00 0.26 -1.18
N LEU A 250 -9.37 1.26 -1.96
CA LEU A 250 -8.93 1.44 -3.34
C LEU A 250 -8.36 2.85 -3.55
N ASN A 251 -7.09 2.92 -3.91
CA ASN A 251 -6.45 4.17 -4.32
C ASN A 251 -6.30 4.24 -5.84
N LEU A 252 -6.98 5.22 -6.44
CA LEU A 252 -6.94 5.55 -7.87
C LEU A 252 -6.47 7.00 -8.10
N ASN A 253 -5.73 7.60 -7.17
CA ASN A 253 -5.19 8.94 -7.33
C ASN A 253 -4.33 9.06 -8.61
N ASN A 254 -4.31 10.22 -9.26
CA ASN A 254 -3.47 10.48 -10.44
C ASN A 254 -3.62 9.46 -11.60
N ASN A 255 -4.84 9.01 -11.89
CA ASN A 255 -5.09 8.02 -12.94
C ASN A 255 -5.74 8.57 -14.22
N ARG A 256 -5.86 9.91 -14.35
CA ARG A 256 -6.44 10.60 -15.51
C ARG A 256 -7.91 10.22 -15.76
N LEU A 257 -8.66 9.89 -14.73
CA LEU A 257 -10.11 9.67 -14.82
C LEU A 257 -10.82 11.00 -15.05
N THR A 258 -11.82 11.02 -15.94
CA THR A 258 -12.72 12.16 -16.10
C THR A 258 -14.05 11.91 -15.39
N ASN A 259 -14.97 12.89 -15.41
CA ASN A 259 -16.34 12.72 -14.91
C ASN A 259 -17.02 11.46 -15.50
N GLU A 260 -16.76 11.16 -16.78
CA GLU A 260 -17.30 9.97 -17.46
C GLU A 260 -16.76 8.68 -16.83
N GLY A 261 -15.42 8.60 -16.64
CA GLY A 261 -14.80 7.44 -16.01
C GLY A 261 -15.30 7.22 -14.57
N VAL A 262 -15.49 8.29 -13.81
CA VAL A 262 -16.12 8.20 -12.48
C VAL A 262 -17.57 7.74 -12.56
N GLY A 263 -18.35 8.22 -13.54
CA GLY A 263 -19.70 7.71 -13.78
C GLY A 263 -19.74 6.21 -14.05
N MET A 264 -18.73 5.67 -14.75
CA MET A 264 -18.58 4.22 -14.97
C MET A 264 -18.21 3.47 -13.70
N LEU A 265 -17.31 4.02 -12.87
CA LEU A 265 -17.01 3.47 -11.54
C LEU A 265 -18.26 3.41 -10.66
N CYS A 266 -19.06 4.49 -10.62
CA CYS A 266 -20.28 4.56 -9.83
C CYS A 266 -21.26 3.44 -10.18
N ARG A 267 -21.42 3.07 -11.46
CA ARG A 267 -22.28 1.93 -11.85
C ARG A 267 -21.85 0.60 -11.24
N GLY A 268 -20.55 0.42 -10.99
CA GLY A 268 -20.03 -0.73 -10.24
C GLY A 268 -20.34 -0.63 -8.76
N LEU A 269 -20.12 0.55 -8.18
CA LEU A 269 -20.36 0.84 -6.77
C LEU A 269 -21.82 0.70 -6.34
N GLU A 270 -22.78 0.86 -7.27
CA GLU A 270 -24.21 0.58 -7.02
C GLU A 270 -24.47 -0.85 -6.51
N PHE A 271 -23.59 -1.80 -6.81
CA PHE A 271 -23.70 -3.21 -6.42
C PHE A 271 -22.66 -3.63 -5.37
N ASN A 272 -21.72 -2.74 -5.03
CA ASN A 272 -20.64 -3.05 -4.12
C ASN A 272 -21.00 -2.61 -2.69
N ASP A 273 -20.91 -3.55 -1.76
CA ASP A 273 -21.22 -3.36 -0.33
C ASP A 273 -20.02 -3.62 0.58
N THR A 274 -18.80 -3.59 0.02
CA THR A 274 -17.56 -3.87 0.76
C THR A 274 -16.55 -2.74 0.75
N LEU A 275 -16.47 -1.96 -0.33
CA LEU A 275 -15.51 -0.87 -0.47
C LEU A 275 -15.87 0.27 0.49
N ARG A 276 -14.94 0.61 1.38
CA ARG A 276 -15.08 1.65 2.39
C ARG A 276 -14.33 2.92 2.00
N VAL A 277 -13.14 2.79 1.43
CA VAL A 277 -12.27 3.93 1.11
C VAL A 277 -11.99 3.97 -0.38
N LEU A 278 -12.31 5.11 -1.01
CA LEU A 278 -12.06 5.37 -2.43
C LEU A 278 -11.30 6.68 -2.60
N LEU A 279 -10.04 6.58 -3.02
CA LEU A 279 -9.18 7.74 -3.26
C LEU A 279 -9.11 8.06 -4.76
N LEU A 280 -9.50 9.28 -5.13
CA LEU A 280 -9.61 9.76 -6.51
C LEU A 280 -8.97 11.13 -6.73
N ALA A 281 -8.17 11.61 -5.78
CA ALA A 281 -7.47 12.88 -5.86
C ALA A 281 -6.54 12.96 -7.08
N TYR A 282 -6.36 14.18 -7.58
CA TYR A 282 -5.54 14.52 -8.74
C TYR A 282 -5.93 13.78 -10.03
N ASN A 283 -7.20 13.40 -10.16
CA ASN A 283 -7.82 13.05 -11.44
C ASN A 283 -8.45 14.29 -12.11
N SER A 284 -8.90 14.14 -13.35
CA SER A 284 -9.52 15.20 -14.16
C SER A 284 -11.02 15.35 -13.82
N LEU A 285 -11.31 15.45 -12.53
CA LEU A 285 -12.67 15.54 -12.00
C LEU A 285 -13.09 16.98 -11.81
N THR A 286 -14.36 17.23 -12.08
CA THR A 286 -15.05 18.49 -11.77
C THR A 286 -16.15 18.23 -10.75
N VAL A 287 -16.90 19.27 -10.39
CA VAL A 287 -18.09 19.14 -9.53
C VAL A 287 -19.10 18.11 -10.04
N GLU A 288 -19.20 17.87 -11.35
CA GLU A 288 -20.10 16.83 -11.89
C GLU A 288 -19.69 15.42 -11.47
N GLY A 289 -18.39 15.11 -11.52
CA GLY A 289 -17.85 13.83 -11.04
C GLY A 289 -18.02 13.69 -9.53
N ALA A 290 -17.82 14.79 -8.78
CA ALA A 290 -18.05 14.83 -7.34
C ALA A 290 -19.54 14.54 -6.99
N LEU A 291 -20.47 15.18 -7.71
CA LEU A 291 -21.91 14.93 -7.57
C LEU A 291 -22.27 13.48 -7.88
N ALA A 292 -21.67 12.87 -8.90
CA ALA A 292 -21.91 11.46 -9.23
C ALA A 292 -21.51 10.51 -8.09
N LEU A 293 -20.39 10.79 -7.42
CA LEU A 293 -19.93 10.02 -6.26
C LEU A 293 -20.88 10.15 -5.05
N VAL A 294 -21.32 11.36 -4.73
CA VAL A 294 -22.26 11.53 -3.59
C VAL A 294 -23.64 10.95 -3.91
N ASN A 295 -24.08 11.07 -5.17
CA ASN A 295 -25.35 10.48 -5.60
C ASN A 295 -25.36 8.96 -5.54
N VAL A 296 -24.24 8.27 -5.82
CA VAL A 296 -24.21 6.81 -5.71
C VAL A 296 -24.41 6.37 -4.26
N VAL A 297 -23.74 7.03 -3.31
CA VAL A 297 -23.93 6.72 -1.88
C VAL A 297 -25.38 7.00 -1.46
N LYS A 298 -25.92 8.15 -1.84
CA LYS A 298 -27.30 8.54 -1.51
C LYS A 298 -28.36 7.57 -2.07
N ASN A 299 -28.19 7.11 -3.29
CA ASN A 299 -29.20 6.31 -3.98
C ASN A 299 -29.02 4.79 -3.78
N THR A 300 -27.93 4.37 -3.13
CA THR A 300 -27.60 2.96 -2.94
C THR A 300 -27.52 2.62 -1.46
N HIS A 301 -28.60 2.03 -0.93
CA HIS A 301 -28.71 1.67 0.50
C HIS A 301 -27.61 0.71 0.99
N ARG A 302 -27.08 -0.14 0.10
CA ARG A 302 -26.00 -1.09 0.43
C ARG A 302 -24.60 -0.50 0.28
N CYS A 303 -24.48 0.73 -0.21
CA CYS A 303 -23.19 1.33 -0.46
C CYS A 303 -22.40 1.43 0.84
N ALA A 304 -21.19 0.90 0.77
CA ALA A 304 -20.32 0.72 1.90
C ALA A 304 -19.39 1.92 2.19
N LEU A 305 -19.34 2.88 1.27
CA LEU A 305 -18.35 3.94 1.28
C LEU A 305 -18.45 4.81 2.54
N GLU A 306 -17.30 4.95 3.18
CA GLU A 306 -17.06 5.76 4.38
C GLU A 306 -16.12 6.92 4.06
N GLU A 307 -15.17 6.75 3.14
CA GLU A 307 -14.24 7.81 2.75
C GLU A 307 -14.16 7.95 1.24
N ILE A 308 -14.35 9.19 0.75
CA ILE A 308 -14.14 9.57 -0.64
C ILE A 308 -13.15 10.74 -0.66
N ASN A 309 -11.97 10.52 -1.24
CA ASN A 309 -10.96 11.57 -1.37
C ASN A 309 -10.92 12.14 -2.78
N ILE A 310 -11.38 13.38 -2.92
CA ILE A 310 -11.32 14.22 -4.12
C ILE A 310 -10.76 15.60 -3.76
N CYS A 311 -9.75 15.66 -2.88
CA CYS A 311 -9.26 16.87 -2.22
C CYS A 311 -8.79 18.01 -3.14
N ASN A 312 -8.59 17.75 -4.43
CA ASN A 312 -8.24 18.75 -5.45
C ASN A 312 -9.44 19.27 -6.26
N VAL A 313 -10.65 18.76 -6.03
CA VAL A 313 -11.86 19.12 -6.79
C VAL A 313 -12.58 20.28 -6.10
N LEU A 314 -12.76 21.38 -6.82
CA LEU A 314 -13.61 22.48 -6.38
C LEU A 314 -15.08 22.12 -6.60
N VAL A 315 -15.91 22.35 -5.59
CA VAL A 315 -17.34 22.01 -5.59
C VAL A 315 -18.22 23.25 -5.49
N ASN A 316 -19.53 23.13 -5.66
CA ASN A 316 -20.47 24.25 -5.52
C ASN A 316 -21.45 24.01 -4.36
N GLU A 317 -22.28 25.00 -4.05
CA GLU A 317 -23.28 24.91 -2.97
C GLU A 317 -24.24 23.73 -3.16
N ASN A 318 -24.58 23.39 -4.41
CA ASN A 318 -25.45 22.25 -4.70
C ASN A 318 -24.82 20.92 -4.26
N PHE A 319 -23.51 20.78 -4.45
CA PHE A 319 -22.76 19.61 -3.96
C PHE A 319 -22.75 19.58 -2.43
N VAL A 320 -22.50 20.72 -1.78
CA VAL A 320 -22.47 20.79 -0.30
C VAL A 320 -23.82 20.40 0.27
N HIS A 321 -24.92 20.96 -0.26
CA HIS A 321 -26.27 20.61 0.16
C HIS A 321 -26.57 19.12 -0.10
N LEU A 322 -26.15 18.57 -1.25
CA LEU A 322 -26.32 17.14 -1.52
C LEU A 322 -25.57 16.29 -0.49
N LEU A 323 -24.31 16.62 -0.20
CA LEU A 323 -23.48 15.92 0.77
C LEU A 323 -24.09 15.98 2.17
N GLU A 324 -24.56 17.15 2.61
CA GLU A 324 -25.24 17.31 3.90
C GLU A 324 -26.46 16.39 4.03
N VAL A 325 -27.31 16.33 3.01
CA VAL A 325 -28.47 15.43 2.99
C VAL A 325 -28.03 13.97 3.01
N THR A 326 -27.02 13.61 2.22
CA THR A 326 -26.48 12.24 2.21
C THR A 326 -25.91 11.85 3.57
N CYS A 327 -25.18 12.74 4.25
CA CYS A 327 -24.62 12.48 5.58
C CYS A 327 -25.68 12.33 6.68
N GLN A 328 -26.89 12.86 6.50
CA GLN A 328 -28.00 12.59 7.43
C GLN A 328 -28.42 11.12 7.40
N GLU A 329 -28.37 10.49 6.22
CA GLU A 329 -28.69 9.07 6.01
C GLU A 329 -27.46 8.17 6.23
N HIS A 330 -26.25 8.68 5.95
CA HIS A 330 -24.96 7.99 6.06
C HIS A 330 -23.97 8.79 6.93
N PRO A 331 -24.08 8.76 8.28
CA PRO A 331 -23.29 9.61 9.17
C PRO A 331 -21.78 9.32 9.17
N SER A 332 -21.36 8.13 8.72
CA SER A 332 -19.95 7.75 8.61
C SER A 332 -19.27 8.27 7.35
N LEU A 333 -20.02 8.80 6.38
CA LEU A 333 -19.47 9.28 5.12
C LEU A 333 -18.66 10.57 5.32
N ASP A 334 -17.38 10.50 4.98
CA ASP A 334 -16.44 11.62 4.92
C ASP A 334 -15.98 11.85 3.47
N VAL A 335 -16.21 13.05 2.97
CA VAL A 335 -15.80 13.43 1.60
C VAL A 335 -14.83 14.60 1.67
N GLN A 336 -13.58 14.36 1.27
CA GLN A 336 -12.56 15.39 1.20
C GLN A 336 -12.58 16.04 -0.19
N TYR A 337 -12.71 17.36 -0.24
CA TYR A 337 -12.77 18.15 -1.48
C TYR A 337 -11.97 19.46 -1.35
N GLY A 338 -11.63 20.09 -2.48
CA GLY A 338 -10.71 21.24 -2.53
C GLY A 338 -11.28 22.59 -2.08
N GLY A 339 -12.54 22.62 -1.65
CA GLY A 339 -13.28 23.81 -1.23
C GLY A 339 -14.43 24.17 -2.18
N VAL A 340 -15.29 25.10 -1.73
CA VAL A 340 -16.46 25.56 -2.48
C VAL A 340 -16.06 26.72 -3.40
N GLY A 341 -16.16 26.54 -4.71
CA GLY A 341 -15.75 27.48 -5.74
C GLY A 341 -16.92 28.04 -6.57
N GLY A 342 -17.10 29.36 -6.51
CA GLY A 342 -18.02 30.16 -7.33
C GLY A 342 -17.74 31.66 -7.21
N PHE A 343 -17.25 32.26 -8.30
CA PHE A 343 -16.90 33.67 -8.55
C PHE A 343 -15.73 34.29 -7.75
N ILE A 344 -14.55 34.26 -8.38
CA ILE A 344 -13.30 34.89 -7.93
C ILE A 344 -12.83 34.26 -6.62
N ALA A 345 -11.52 34.09 -6.43
CA ALA A 345 -11.00 33.87 -5.08
C ALA A 345 -11.35 35.10 -4.23
N LYS A 346 -12.58 35.16 -3.69
CA LYS A 346 -12.83 36.02 -2.54
C LYS A 346 -11.83 35.53 -1.51
N LYS A 347 -10.95 36.44 -1.09
CA LYS A 347 -10.06 36.25 0.05
C LYS A 347 -10.86 35.46 1.08
N PRO A 348 -10.40 34.25 1.49
CA PRO A 348 -11.19 33.38 2.34
C PRO A 348 -11.77 34.24 3.47
N PRO A 349 -13.09 34.14 3.74
CA PRO A 349 -13.70 34.93 4.80
C PRO A 349 -12.81 34.77 6.01
N LYS A 350 -12.43 35.91 6.61
CA LYS A 350 -11.41 35.95 7.66
C LYS A 350 -11.85 34.94 8.73
N ARG A 351 -11.13 33.82 8.81
CA ARG A 351 -11.51 32.70 9.69
C ARG A 351 -11.70 33.27 11.08
N VAL A 352 -12.93 33.23 11.56
CA VAL A 352 -13.26 33.76 12.88
C VAL A 352 -12.73 32.74 13.86
N ASP A 353 -11.90 33.19 14.79
CA ASP A 353 -11.32 32.34 15.82
C ASP A 353 -12.44 31.55 16.52
N PRO A 354 -12.37 30.22 16.61
CA PRO A 354 -13.37 29.41 17.31
C PRO A 354 -13.67 29.94 18.72
N MET A 355 -12.65 30.44 19.44
CA MET A 355 -12.84 31.04 20.76
C MET A 355 -13.63 32.33 20.73
N LYS A 356 -13.51 33.11 19.65
CA LYS A 356 -14.31 34.33 19.46
C LYS A 356 -15.77 34.01 19.17
N VAL A 357 -16.05 32.97 18.38
CA VAL A 357 -17.42 32.49 18.15
C VAL A 357 -18.08 32.04 19.45
N ILE A 358 -17.34 31.29 20.27
CA ILE A 358 -17.80 30.89 21.61
C ILE A 358 -18.05 32.13 22.49
N GLN A 359 -17.12 33.09 22.54
CA GLN A 359 -17.27 34.31 23.33
C GLN A 359 -18.49 35.14 22.89
N ASP A 360 -18.64 35.42 21.59
CA ASP A 360 -19.75 36.19 21.04
C ASP A 360 -21.10 35.52 21.36
N TYR A 361 -21.17 34.19 21.26
CA TYR A 361 -22.37 33.42 21.62
C TYR A 361 -22.72 33.52 23.11
N LEU A 362 -21.71 33.40 23.98
CA LEU A 362 -21.89 33.47 25.43
C LEU A 362 -22.29 34.89 25.86
N ASP A 363 -21.65 35.92 25.31
CA ASP A 363 -21.92 37.33 25.60
C ASP A 363 -23.36 37.71 25.22
N GLN A 364 -23.82 37.31 24.03
CA GLN A 364 -25.20 37.53 23.59
C GLN A 364 -26.23 36.92 24.54
N ARG A 365 -25.89 35.80 25.19
CA ARG A 365 -26.76 35.07 26.12
C ARG A 365 -26.47 35.37 27.59
N LYS A 366 -25.54 36.29 27.88
CA LYS A 366 -25.07 36.62 29.24
C LYS A 366 -24.60 35.38 30.03
N LEU A 367 -24.00 34.43 29.32
CA LEU A 367 -23.39 33.23 29.90
C LEU A 367 -21.90 33.46 30.09
N ARG A 368 -21.28 32.80 31.08
CA ARG A 368 -19.82 32.85 31.24
C ARG A 368 -19.19 31.65 30.55
N LEU A 369 -17.96 31.82 30.05
CA LEU A 369 -17.16 30.74 29.46
C LEU A 369 -16.98 29.56 30.44
N TRP A 370 -16.87 29.87 31.74
CA TRP A 370 -16.87 28.85 32.77
C TRP A 370 -18.13 27.97 32.75
N ASP A 371 -19.31 28.57 32.58
CA ASP A 371 -20.58 27.82 32.63
C ASP A 371 -20.70 26.87 31.42
N PHE A 372 -20.04 27.17 30.29
CA PHE A 372 -19.92 26.25 29.16
C PHE A 372 -19.07 25.03 29.52
N PHE A 373 -17.85 25.23 30.02
CA PHE A 373 -16.96 24.12 30.36
C PHE A 373 -17.47 23.28 31.53
N ARG A 374 -18.17 23.88 32.50
CA ARG A 374 -18.79 23.15 33.63
C ARG A 374 -19.85 22.14 33.18
N ASN A 375 -20.57 22.41 32.09
CA ASN A 375 -21.54 21.45 31.55
C ASN A 375 -20.86 20.20 30.96
N ILE A 376 -19.59 20.33 30.56
CA ILE A 376 -18.81 19.26 29.92
C ILE A 376 -17.99 18.51 30.98
N ASP A 377 -17.30 19.26 31.85
CA ASP A 377 -16.48 18.74 32.94
C ASP A 377 -17.26 18.69 34.26
N LYS A 378 -17.98 17.59 34.45
CA LYS A 378 -18.77 17.34 35.66
C LYS A 378 -17.89 17.13 36.89
N ASP A 379 -16.64 16.72 36.70
CA ASP A 379 -15.71 16.33 37.76
C ASP A 379 -14.78 17.50 38.17
N GLY A 380 -14.83 18.61 37.45
CA GLY A 380 -14.06 19.84 37.73
C GLY A 380 -12.54 19.68 37.55
N THR A 381 -12.11 18.69 36.77
CA THR A 381 -10.69 18.34 36.58
C THR A 381 -9.96 19.26 35.61
N MET A 382 -10.71 20.09 34.88
CA MET A 382 -10.29 20.96 33.77
C MET A 382 -9.70 20.20 32.57
N ARG A 383 -9.97 18.89 32.48
CA ARG A 383 -9.56 18.03 31.37
C ARG A 383 -10.72 17.13 30.95
N VAL A 384 -10.98 17.01 29.66
CA VAL A 384 -12.09 16.20 29.13
C VAL A 384 -11.59 15.37 27.94
N PRO A 385 -11.98 14.09 27.79
CA PRO A 385 -11.68 13.32 26.59
C PRO A 385 -12.14 14.04 25.31
N VAL A 386 -11.32 14.02 24.25
CA VAL A 386 -11.62 14.70 22.97
C VAL A 386 -12.96 14.26 22.39
N ALA A 387 -13.33 12.98 22.53
CA ALA A 387 -14.62 12.45 22.06
C ALA A 387 -15.82 13.08 22.79
N ASP A 388 -15.72 13.23 24.12
CA ASP A 388 -16.78 13.82 24.93
C ASP A 388 -16.88 15.33 24.70
N PHE A 389 -15.73 16.00 24.59
CA PHE A 389 -15.67 17.42 24.23
C PHE A 389 -16.32 17.68 22.87
N ARG A 390 -15.97 16.90 21.85
CA ARG A 390 -16.54 16.98 20.50
C ARG A 390 -18.05 16.80 20.52
N LYS A 391 -18.53 15.75 21.20
CA LYS A 391 -19.96 15.48 21.34
C LYS A 391 -20.70 16.61 22.06
N ALA A 392 -20.12 17.15 23.12
CA ALA A 392 -20.70 18.24 23.88
C ALA A 392 -20.77 19.55 23.07
N VAL A 393 -19.72 19.88 22.30
CA VAL A 393 -19.72 21.05 21.41
C VAL A 393 -20.77 20.90 20.32
N GLN A 394 -20.88 19.72 19.70
CA GLN A 394 -21.90 19.43 18.67
C GLN A 394 -23.34 19.45 19.20
N GLN A 395 -23.53 19.05 20.46
CA GLN A 395 -24.85 19.09 21.13
C GLN A 395 -25.17 20.47 21.72
N SER A 396 -24.17 21.34 21.86
CA SER A 396 -24.37 22.71 22.29
C SER A 396 -25.03 23.52 21.17
N SER A 397 -25.82 24.54 21.51
CA SER A 397 -26.37 25.44 20.50
C SER A 397 -25.37 26.51 20.02
N ILE A 398 -24.06 26.29 20.23
CA ILE A 398 -23.01 27.20 19.76
C ILE A 398 -22.82 26.99 18.25
N PRO A 399 -22.85 28.04 17.43
CA PRO A 399 -22.75 27.94 15.98
C PRO A 399 -21.30 27.74 15.53
N LEU A 400 -20.68 26.62 15.90
CA LEU A 400 -19.36 26.20 15.40
C LEU A 400 -19.52 25.20 14.26
N ASP A 401 -18.81 25.43 13.16
CA ASP A 401 -18.72 24.46 12.07
C ASP A 401 -17.73 23.31 12.40
N ARG A 402 -17.76 22.23 11.60
CA ARG A 402 -16.91 21.05 11.82
C ARG A 402 -15.42 21.39 11.83
N TYR A 403 -14.97 22.34 10.99
CA TYR A 403 -13.57 22.74 10.91
C TYR A 403 -13.13 23.50 12.16
N GLN A 404 -13.96 24.41 12.66
CA GLN A 404 -13.72 25.18 13.87
C GLN A 404 -13.65 24.28 15.11
N ILE A 405 -14.43 23.19 15.15
CA ILE A 405 -14.37 22.18 16.23
C ILE A 405 -13.02 21.46 16.20
N GLU A 406 -12.55 21.03 15.02
CA GLU A 406 -11.23 20.38 14.90
C GLU A 406 -10.08 21.33 15.24
N GLU A 407 -10.15 22.58 14.78
CA GLU A 407 -9.16 23.60 15.10
C GLU A 407 -9.10 23.86 16.61
N LEU A 408 -10.26 23.91 17.27
CA LEU A 408 -10.36 24.08 18.72
C LEU A 408 -9.76 22.88 19.47
N ILE A 409 -10.06 21.65 19.04
CA ILE A 409 -9.49 20.42 19.61
C ILE A 409 -7.98 20.43 19.46
N GLN A 410 -7.44 20.76 18.28
CA GLN A 410 -5.99 20.83 18.06
C GLN A 410 -5.31 21.89 18.95
N ARG A 411 -5.99 23.00 19.24
CA ARG A 411 -5.44 24.05 20.11
C ARG A 411 -5.46 23.69 21.59
N LEU A 412 -6.44 22.90 22.03
CA LEU A 412 -6.64 22.49 23.42
C LEU A 412 -5.99 21.14 23.75
N ASP A 413 -5.74 20.31 22.73
CA ASP A 413 -4.97 19.06 22.82
C ASP A 413 -3.72 19.16 21.91
N ARG A 414 -2.87 20.16 22.18
CA ARG A 414 -1.68 20.46 21.36
C ARG A 414 -0.74 19.26 21.24
N ASP A 415 -0.64 18.49 22.32
CA ASP A 415 0.27 17.34 22.43
C ASP A 415 -0.40 16.03 21.99
N ARG A 416 -1.63 16.07 21.44
CA ARG A 416 -2.40 14.90 20.96
C ARG A 416 -2.53 13.79 22.00
N THR A 417 -2.75 14.18 23.24
CA THR A 417 -2.94 13.31 24.39
C THR A 417 -4.30 12.60 24.40
N GLY A 418 -5.22 13.00 23.51
CA GLY A 418 -6.60 12.53 23.51
C GLY A 418 -7.47 13.20 24.56
N MET A 419 -6.92 14.20 25.27
CA MET A 419 -7.58 14.97 26.32
C MET A 419 -7.51 16.46 25.99
N VAL A 420 -8.66 17.11 25.98
CA VAL A 420 -8.80 18.56 25.88
C VAL A 420 -8.49 19.17 27.24
N ASP A 421 -7.40 19.93 27.33
CA ASP A 421 -7.04 20.71 28.50
C ASP A 421 -7.44 22.17 28.27
N TYR A 422 -8.24 22.72 29.18
CA TYR A 422 -8.79 24.08 29.05
C TYR A 422 -8.49 24.95 30.28
N ARG A 423 -7.43 24.62 31.02
CA ARG A 423 -6.91 25.43 32.14
C ARG A 423 -6.54 26.87 31.77
#